data_AF-A0A1W6KLS5-F1
#
_entry.id   AF-A0A1W6KLS5-F1
#
_cell.length_a   1.000
_cell.length_b   1.000
_cell.length_c   1.000
_cell.angle_alpha   90.00
_cell.angle_beta   90.00
_cell.angle_gamma   90.00
#
_symmetry.space_group_name_H-M   'P 1'
#
loop_
_entity.id
_entity.type
_entity.pdbx_description
1 polymer ?
#
loop_
_entity_poly.entity_id
_entity_poly.type
_entity_poly.pdbx_seq_one_letter_code
_entity_poly.pdbx_strand_id
1 'polypeptide(L)'
;MREIERLIRHRHGAIVPEADDALIYVEVIAGLALVEFRQEFAEVVLGWSARWLPWAGKACIEEIIYERTKVRFSPLSADALGHALHVSYAERCALDIRTIGAFDVPKRKRAQLQKEKRRQRDRSRKEEQRRAAGAISRAEYLANSFSTARPWEAFGISRRTWERRGKPMPEAEAVLDCGSISLAA
;
A
#
# COMPACT_ATOMS: atom_id res chain seq x y z
N MET A 1 10.74 4.55 19.38
CA MET A 1 11.43 3.31 19.85
C MET A 1 10.86 2.04 19.19
N ARG A 2 9.59 1.66 19.39
CA ARG A 2 9.03 0.36 18.91
C ARG A 2 9.21 0.04 17.41
N GLU A 3 9.05 1.02 16.51
CA GLU A 3 9.25 0.79 15.06
C GLU A 3 10.72 0.48 14.72
N ILE A 4 11.68 1.06 15.46
CA ILE A 4 13.11 0.74 15.32
C ILE A 4 13.36 -0.69 15.81
N GLU A 5 12.77 -1.10 16.93
CA GLU A 5 12.89 -2.48 17.38
C GLU A 5 12.27 -3.48 16.40
N ARG A 6 11.18 -3.12 15.71
CA ARG A 6 10.61 -3.96 14.65
C ARG A 6 11.57 -4.09 13.47
N LEU A 7 12.24 -3.00 13.10
CA LEU A 7 13.27 -2.99 12.07
C LEU A 7 14.45 -3.90 12.45
N ILE A 8 14.95 -3.78 13.67
CA ILE A 8 16.04 -4.63 14.17
C ILE A 8 15.62 -6.09 14.17
N ARG A 9 14.42 -6.43 14.66
CA ARG A 9 13.91 -7.81 14.60
C ARG A 9 13.84 -8.36 13.19
N HIS A 10 13.45 -7.52 12.22
CA HIS A 10 13.38 -7.94 10.83
C HIS A 10 14.76 -8.17 10.21
N ARG A 11 15.73 -7.29 10.48
CA ARG A 11 17.07 -7.33 9.87
C ARG A 11 18.02 -8.32 10.55
N HIS A 12 17.96 -8.38 11.87
CA HIS A 12 18.99 -8.99 12.72
C HIS A 12 18.44 -10.04 13.69
N GLY A 13 17.13 -10.07 13.92
CA GLY A 13 16.50 -10.98 14.89
C GLY A 13 16.57 -10.42 16.32
N ALA A 14 17.18 -11.15 17.25
CA ALA A 14 17.14 -10.78 18.66
C ALA A 14 18.17 -9.71 19.06
N ILE A 15 19.32 -9.69 18.39
CA ILE A 15 20.49 -8.87 18.72
C ILE A 15 21.03 -8.28 17.41
N VAL A 16 21.43 -7.00 17.43
CA VAL A 16 22.16 -6.37 16.32
C VAL A 16 23.56 -6.99 16.28
N PRO A 17 24.05 -7.52 15.15
CA PRO A 17 25.41 -8.05 15.07
C PRO A 17 26.45 -6.92 15.25
N GLU A 18 27.64 -7.30 15.73
CA GLU A 18 28.79 -6.40 15.77
C GLU A 18 29.23 -6.08 14.33
N ALA A 19 29.07 -4.81 13.94
CA ALA A 19 29.37 -4.29 12.62
C ALA A 19 29.71 -2.80 12.72
N ASP A 20 30.43 -2.28 11.72
CA ASP A 20 30.93 -0.90 11.70
C ASP A 20 29.83 0.16 11.89
N ASP A 21 28.62 -0.11 11.39
CA ASP A 21 27.49 0.80 11.44
C ASP A 21 26.47 0.47 12.54
N ALA A 22 26.69 -0.56 13.35
CA ALA A 22 25.70 -1.03 14.32
C ALA A 22 25.31 0.04 15.37
N LEU A 23 26.22 0.95 15.71
CA LEU A 23 25.97 2.02 16.68
C LEU A 23 25.03 3.11 16.18
N ILE A 24 24.71 3.15 14.88
CA ILE A 24 23.72 4.10 14.34
C ILE A 24 22.36 3.97 15.02
N TYR A 25 21.98 2.74 15.43
CA TYR A 25 20.75 2.53 16.18
C TYR A 25 20.81 3.24 17.54
N VAL A 26 21.96 3.19 18.23
CA VAL A 26 22.16 3.86 19.53
C VAL A 26 22.10 5.37 19.37
N GLU A 27 22.75 5.94 18.35
CA GLU A 27 22.71 7.38 18.08
C GLU A 27 21.28 7.89 17.84
N VAL A 28 20.51 7.17 17.03
CA VAL A 28 19.10 7.50 16.76
C VAL A 28 18.28 7.39 18.05
N ILE A 29 18.47 6.32 18.82
CA ILE A 29 17.76 6.10 20.08
C ILE A 29 18.11 7.19 21.09
N ALA A 30 19.38 7.60 21.21
CA ALA A 30 19.81 8.69 22.07
C ALA A 30 19.15 10.02 21.67
N GLY A 31 19.09 10.31 20.37
CA GLY A 31 18.41 11.51 19.87
C GLY A 31 16.90 11.52 20.19
N LEU A 32 16.21 10.39 20.05
CA LEU A 32 14.79 10.27 20.37
C LEU A 32 14.54 10.30 21.89
N ALA A 33 15.36 9.59 22.66
CA ALA A 33 15.21 9.49 24.11
C ALA A 33 15.46 10.82 24.82
N LEU A 34 16.44 11.61 24.34
CA LEU A 34 16.74 12.93 24.91
C LEU A 34 15.52 13.86 24.90
N VAL A 35 14.71 13.79 23.85
CA VAL A 35 13.49 14.60 23.71
C VAL A 35 12.37 14.09 24.61
N GLU A 36 12.15 12.79 24.60
CA GLU A 36 11.01 12.16 25.27
C GLU A 36 11.21 12.10 26.80
N PHE A 37 12.39 11.68 27.25
CA PHE A 37 12.67 11.32 28.65
C PHE A 37 13.52 12.35 29.40
N ARG A 38 14.08 13.35 28.70
CA ARG A 38 14.89 14.44 29.28
C ARG A 38 15.97 13.96 30.24
N GLN A 39 15.74 14.03 31.56
CA GLN A 39 16.73 13.68 32.58
C GLN A 39 17.00 12.17 32.63
N GLU A 40 15.99 11.34 32.32
CA GLU A 40 16.09 9.88 32.38
C GLU A 40 16.63 9.27 31.07
N PHE A 41 16.92 10.11 30.05
CA PHE A 41 17.26 9.61 28.72
C PHE A 41 18.50 8.70 28.71
N ALA A 42 19.50 8.99 29.53
CA ALA A 42 20.72 8.21 29.59
C ALA A 42 20.44 6.78 30.05
N GLU A 43 19.62 6.61 31.09
CA GLU A 43 19.22 5.30 31.60
C GLU A 43 18.39 4.53 30.56
N VAL A 44 17.49 5.22 29.86
CA VAL A 44 16.70 4.64 28.76
C VAL A 44 17.60 4.13 27.64
N VAL A 45 18.60 4.92 27.22
CA VAL A 45 19.54 4.54 26.15
C VAL A 45 20.41 3.36 26.58
N LEU A 46 20.94 3.38 27.82
CA LEU A 46 21.73 2.28 28.37
C LEU A 46 20.93 0.98 28.44
N GLY A 47 19.73 1.02 29.01
CA GLY A 47 18.86 -0.16 29.13
C GLY A 47 18.40 -0.68 27.78
N TRP A 48 18.12 0.21 26.82
CA TRP A 48 17.79 -0.19 25.46
C TRP A 48 18.99 -0.83 24.75
N SER A 49 20.19 -0.25 24.88
CA SER A 49 21.42 -0.75 24.26
C SER A 49 21.83 -2.10 24.84
N ALA A 50 21.74 -2.28 26.16
CA ALA A 50 22.03 -3.56 26.83
C ALA A 50 21.16 -4.72 26.30
N ARG A 51 19.94 -4.41 25.83
CA ARG A 51 19.04 -5.40 25.23
C ARG A 51 19.41 -5.76 23.79
N TRP A 52 19.72 -4.75 22.98
CA TRP A 52 19.84 -4.92 21.51
C TRP A 52 21.29 -5.04 21.02
N LEU A 53 22.25 -4.49 21.76
CA LEU A 53 23.68 -4.48 21.49
C LEU A 53 24.45 -4.91 22.77
N PRO A 54 24.23 -6.12 23.32
CA PRO A 54 24.87 -6.54 24.56
C PRO A 54 26.40 -6.67 24.46
N TRP A 55 26.93 -6.76 23.24
CA TRP A 55 28.38 -6.74 22.98
C TRP A 55 28.98 -5.33 23.06
N ALA A 56 28.17 -4.27 22.91
CA ALA A 56 28.65 -2.90 22.96
C ALA A 56 29.01 -2.53 24.40
N GLY A 57 30.29 -2.23 24.64
CA GLY A 57 30.77 -1.83 25.96
C GLY A 57 30.07 -0.58 26.48
N LYS A 58 29.72 -0.56 27.77
CA LYS A 58 28.99 0.54 28.43
C LYS A 58 29.61 1.91 28.15
N ALA A 59 30.94 2.01 28.23
CA ALA A 59 31.66 3.26 28.00
C ALA A 59 31.43 3.84 26.59
N CYS A 60 31.35 2.98 25.57
CA CYS A 60 31.06 3.41 24.19
C CYS A 60 29.65 4.00 24.07
N ILE A 61 28.66 3.38 24.72
CA ILE A 61 27.29 3.90 24.76
C ILE A 61 27.22 5.22 25.54
N GLU A 62 27.93 5.32 26.67
CA GLU A 62 28.02 6.56 27.46
C GLU A 62 28.66 7.71 26.67
N GLU A 63 29.64 7.43 25.83
CA GLU A 63 30.25 8.43 24.93
C GLU A 63 29.22 8.95 23.91
N ILE A 64 28.43 8.07 23.28
CA ILE A 64 27.33 8.50 22.38
C ILE A 64 26.30 9.36 23.12
N ILE A 65 25.91 8.95 24.32
CA ILE A 65 24.99 9.71 25.18
C ILE A 65 25.56 11.10 25.46
N TYR A 66 26.84 11.17 25.85
CA TYR A 66 27.52 12.42 26.17
C TYR A 66 27.62 13.34 24.95
N GLU A 67 28.09 12.84 23.80
CA GLU A 67 28.16 13.61 22.55
C GLU A 67 26.78 14.14 22.12
N ARG A 68 25.72 13.35 22.31
CA ARG A 68 24.35 13.78 22.02
C ARG A 68 23.91 15.00 22.85
N THR A 69 24.46 15.19 24.06
CA THR A 69 24.16 16.37 24.90
C THR A 69 24.86 17.66 24.43
N LYS A 70 26.01 17.53 23.74
CA LYS A 70 26.78 18.69 23.25
C LYS A 70 26.15 19.33 22.03
N VAL A 71 25.44 18.54 21.22
CA VAL A 71 24.87 19.00 19.95
C VAL A 71 23.56 19.75 20.19
N ARG A 72 23.44 20.96 19.63
CA ARG A 72 22.18 21.72 19.64
C ARG A 72 21.04 20.85 19.12
N PHE A 73 19.93 20.85 19.85
CA PHE A 73 18.77 20.06 19.50
C PHE A 73 18.26 20.41 18.09
N SER A 74 18.11 19.38 17.26
CA SER A 74 17.38 19.44 15.99
C SER A 74 16.38 18.29 15.97
N PRO A 75 15.08 18.55 15.74
CA PRO A 75 14.09 17.49 15.66
C PRO A 75 14.47 16.47 14.57
N LEU A 76 14.61 15.21 14.97
CA LEU A 76 14.79 14.10 14.02
C LEU A 76 13.52 13.92 13.21
N SER A 77 13.50 14.48 12.00
CA SER A 77 12.39 14.28 11.08
C SER A 77 12.26 12.79 10.70
N ALA A 78 11.05 12.38 10.32
CA ALA A 78 10.83 11.02 9.82
C ALA A 78 11.80 10.67 8.68
N ASP A 79 12.06 11.59 7.77
CA ASP A 79 12.98 11.36 6.63
C ASP A 79 14.43 11.29 7.07
N ALA A 80 14.87 12.12 8.02
CA ALA A 80 16.20 11.99 8.62
C ALA A 80 16.40 10.60 9.26
N LEU A 81 15.40 10.08 9.98
CA LEU A 81 15.42 8.72 10.51
C LEU A 81 15.48 7.66 9.41
N GLY A 82 14.70 7.84 8.33
CA GLY A 82 14.69 6.94 7.19
C GLY A 82 16.04 6.85 6.47
N HIS A 83 16.73 7.99 6.36
CA HIS A 83 18.09 8.06 5.81
C HIS A 83 19.12 7.46 6.77
N ALA A 84 19.13 7.85 8.05
CA ALA A 84 20.09 7.36 9.03
C ALA A 84 20.03 5.84 9.20
N LEU A 85 18.82 5.28 9.28
CA LEU A 85 18.62 3.83 9.42
C LEU A 85 18.54 3.09 8.07
N HIS A 86 18.72 3.79 6.96
CA HIS A 86 18.66 3.26 5.60
C HIS A 86 17.39 2.39 5.36
N VAL A 87 16.23 2.91 5.74
CA VAL A 87 14.93 2.20 5.60
C VAL A 87 14.37 2.41 4.21
N SER A 88 14.21 1.33 3.44
CA SER A 88 13.60 1.42 2.10
C SER A 88 12.09 1.60 2.19
N TYR A 89 11.46 2.13 1.16
CA TYR A 89 10.00 2.26 1.11
C TYR A 89 9.32 0.90 1.07
N ALA A 90 9.95 -0.09 0.44
CA ALA A 90 9.47 -1.47 0.43
C ALA A 90 9.44 -2.05 1.84
N GLU A 91 10.56 -1.96 2.57
CA GLU A 91 10.68 -2.42 3.96
C GLU A 91 9.70 -1.68 4.88
N ARG A 92 9.60 -0.35 4.74
CA ARG A 92 8.64 0.48 5.46
C ARG A 92 7.20 -0.01 5.27
N CYS A 93 6.85 -0.41 4.04
CA CYS A 93 5.53 -0.93 3.72
C CYS A 93 5.31 -2.34 4.27
N ALA A 94 6.30 -3.22 4.14
CA ALA A 94 6.24 -4.60 4.61
C ALA A 94 6.09 -4.68 6.14
N LEU A 95 6.78 -3.80 6.87
CA LEU A 95 6.80 -3.77 8.33
C LEU A 95 5.74 -2.84 8.94
N ASP A 96 4.86 -2.25 8.13
CA ASP A 96 3.85 -1.27 8.57
C ASP A 96 4.44 -0.15 9.46
N ILE A 97 5.58 0.38 9.03
CA ILE A 97 6.29 1.49 9.68
C ILE A 97 5.58 2.80 9.27
N ARG A 98 5.19 3.59 10.26
CA ARG A 98 4.42 4.83 10.07
C ARG A 98 5.21 6.09 10.39
N THR A 99 6.05 6.06 11.42
CA THR A 99 6.73 7.26 11.95
C THR A 99 8.13 7.47 11.38
N ILE A 100 8.73 6.44 10.77
CA ILE A 100 10.01 6.55 10.05
C ILE A 100 9.76 6.77 8.54
N GLY A 101 10.58 7.61 7.93
CA GLY A 101 10.60 7.90 6.50
C GLY A 101 11.22 6.77 5.67
N ALA A 102 11.61 7.07 4.44
CA ALA A 102 12.33 6.13 3.59
C ALA A 102 13.40 6.86 2.78
N PHE A 103 14.57 6.26 2.61
CA PHE A 103 15.71 6.91 1.94
C PHE A 103 15.60 6.88 0.40
N ASP A 104 14.90 5.89 -0.16
CA ASP A 104 14.84 5.56 -1.59
C ASP A 104 13.63 6.16 -2.32
N VAL A 105 12.61 6.64 -1.57
CA VAL A 105 11.41 7.24 -2.14
C VAL A 105 11.07 8.57 -1.46
N PRO A 106 11.13 9.70 -2.19
CA PRO A 106 10.81 11.01 -1.65
C PRO A 106 9.39 11.11 -1.08
N LYS A 107 9.22 11.94 -0.04
CA LYS A 107 7.94 12.15 0.67
C LYS A 107 6.75 12.42 -0.26
N ARG A 108 6.93 13.26 -1.29
CA ARG A 108 5.88 13.58 -2.27
C ARG A 108 5.41 12.34 -3.05
N LYS A 109 6.36 11.51 -3.51
CA LYS A 109 6.08 10.27 -4.24
C LYS A 109 5.40 9.23 -3.34
N ARG A 110 5.84 9.10 -2.07
CA ARG A 110 5.19 8.23 -1.08
C ARG A 110 3.73 8.63 -0.82
N ALA A 111 3.45 9.93 -0.72
CA ALA A 111 2.09 10.44 -0.55
C ALA A 111 1.19 10.15 -1.77
N GLN A 112 1.74 10.27 -2.99
CA GLN A 112 1.03 9.91 -4.23
C GLN A 112 0.69 8.42 -4.27
N LEU A 113 1.66 7.54 -3.99
CA LEU A 113 1.45 6.09 -3.93
C LEU A 113 0.40 5.71 -2.87
N GLN A 114 0.42 6.36 -1.71
CA GLN A 114 -0.58 6.12 -0.66
C GLN A 114 -1.98 6.58 -1.10
N LYS A 115 -2.09 7.73 -1.77
CA LYS A 115 -3.35 8.23 -2.33
C LYS A 115 -3.92 7.29 -3.39
N GLU A 116 -3.07 6.76 -4.26
CA GLU A 116 -3.45 5.78 -5.27
C GLU A 116 -3.95 4.47 -4.66
N LYS A 117 -3.21 3.90 -3.70
CA LYS A 117 -3.67 2.71 -2.94
C LYS A 117 -5.02 2.94 -2.27
N ARG A 118 -5.24 4.12 -1.67
CA ARG A 118 -6.53 4.48 -1.06
C ARG A 118 -7.65 4.56 -2.09
N ARG A 119 -7.41 5.20 -3.24
CA ARG A 119 -8.36 5.27 -4.35
C ARG A 119 -8.70 3.90 -4.92
N GLN A 120 -7.73 3.01 -5.04
CA GLN A 120 -7.97 1.63 -5.48
C GLN A 120 -8.87 0.89 -4.50
N ARG A 121 -8.56 0.93 -3.20
CA ARG A 121 -9.41 0.32 -2.16
C ARG A 121 -10.81 0.89 -2.12
N ASP A 122 -10.97 2.21 -2.29
CA ASP A 122 -12.28 2.86 -2.35
C ASP A 122 -13.08 2.40 -3.58
N ARG A 123 -12.43 2.29 -4.75
CA ARG A 123 -13.06 1.74 -5.95
C ARG A 123 -13.55 0.31 -5.73
N SER A 124 -12.69 -0.56 -5.18
CA SER A 124 -13.04 -1.95 -4.87
C SER A 124 -14.23 -2.04 -3.90
N ARG A 125 -14.20 -1.28 -2.81
CA ARG A 125 -15.30 -1.25 -1.82
C ARG A 125 -16.61 -0.78 -2.42
N LYS A 126 -16.59 0.26 -3.25
CA LYS A 126 -17.79 0.77 -3.92
C LYS A 126 -18.34 -0.22 -4.94
N GLU A 127 -17.46 -0.93 -5.65
CA GLU A 127 -17.87 -1.99 -6.55
C GLU A 127 -18.53 -3.14 -5.79
N GLU A 128 -17.90 -3.64 -4.72
CA GLU A 128 -18.47 -4.66 -3.84
C GLU A 128 -19.84 -4.24 -3.28
N GLN A 129 -19.97 -3.00 -2.81
CA GLN A 129 -21.25 -2.46 -2.32
C GLN A 129 -22.33 -2.43 -3.41
N ARG A 130 -21.98 -2.02 -4.64
CA ARG A 130 -22.92 -2.02 -5.77
C ARG A 130 -23.36 -3.45 -6.11
N ARG A 131 -22.43 -4.40 -6.13
CA ARG A 131 -22.74 -5.81 -6.40
C ARG A 131 -23.63 -6.39 -5.30
N ALA A 132 -23.35 -6.11 -4.03
CA ALA A 132 -24.17 -6.54 -2.91
C ALA A 132 -25.59 -5.96 -2.94
N ALA A 133 -25.76 -4.75 -3.49
CA ALA A 133 -27.06 -4.13 -3.73
C ALA A 133 -27.79 -4.64 -4.99
N GLY A 134 -27.25 -5.65 -5.68
CA GLY A 134 -27.85 -6.23 -6.89
C GLY A 134 -27.59 -5.47 -8.19
N ALA A 135 -26.64 -4.51 -8.20
CA ALA A 135 -26.28 -3.83 -9.43
C ALA A 135 -25.56 -4.79 -10.40
N ILE A 136 -26.14 -4.91 -11.59
CA ILE A 136 -25.64 -5.74 -12.69
C ILE A 136 -24.42 -5.06 -13.33
N SER A 137 -23.41 -5.83 -13.74
CA SER A 137 -22.24 -5.23 -14.41
C SER A 137 -22.61 -4.66 -15.77
N ARG A 138 -21.79 -3.71 -16.27
CA ARG A 138 -21.95 -3.23 -17.65
C ARG A 138 -21.84 -4.37 -18.66
N ALA A 139 -20.96 -5.35 -18.42
CA ALA A 139 -20.81 -6.52 -19.28
C ALA A 139 -22.08 -7.39 -19.28
N GLU A 140 -22.61 -7.71 -18.10
CA GLU A 140 -23.87 -8.46 -17.95
C GLU A 140 -25.05 -7.70 -18.56
N TYR A 141 -25.14 -6.38 -18.37
CA TYR A 141 -26.17 -5.55 -19.00
C TYR A 141 -26.07 -5.58 -20.52
N LEU A 142 -24.86 -5.43 -21.09
CA LEU A 142 -24.65 -5.42 -22.53
C LEU A 142 -24.90 -6.80 -23.16
N ALA A 143 -24.54 -7.89 -22.47
CA ALA A 143 -24.82 -9.25 -22.91
C ALA A 143 -26.33 -9.53 -22.99
N ASN A 144 -27.10 -9.00 -22.04
CA ASN A 144 -28.56 -9.14 -22.02
C ASN A 144 -29.28 -8.00 -22.77
N SER A 145 -28.56 -7.12 -23.46
CA SER A 145 -29.15 -5.98 -24.16
C SER A 145 -29.73 -6.42 -25.51
N PHE A 146 -31.04 -6.28 -25.67
CA PHE A 146 -31.71 -6.50 -26.96
C PHE A 146 -31.22 -5.56 -28.05
N SER A 147 -30.65 -4.40 -27.70
CA SER A 147 -29.98 -3.50 -28.66
C SER A 147 -28.77 -4.15 -29.32
N THR A 148 -28.04 -4.99 -28.59
CA THR A 148 -26.87 -5.72 -29.09
C THR A 148 -27.31 -7.01 -29.81
N ALA A 149 -28.23 -7.76 -29.20
CA ALA A 149 -28.71 -9.04 -29.74
C ALA A 149 -29.60 -8.88 -31.00
N ARG A 150 -30.18 -7.69 -31.21
CA ARG A 150 -31.00 -7.30 -32.38
C ARG A 150 -32.00 -8.39 -32.83
N PRO A 151 -32.81 -8.97 -31.93
CA PRO A 151 -33.67 -10.12 -32.25
C PRO A 151 -34.72 -9.84 -33.33
N TRP A 152 -35.11 -8.58 -33.54
CA TRP A 152 -36.07 -8.19 -34.58
C TRP A 152 -35.57 -8.45 -36.01
N GLU A 153 -34.27 -8.59 -36.21
CA GLU A 153 -33.68 -8.87 -37.53
C GLU A 153 -34.00 -10.28 -38.00
N ALA A 154 -34.03 -11.25 -37.09
CA ALA A 154 -34.45 -12.62 -37.39
C ALA A 154 -35.92 -12.70 -37.85
N PHE A 155 -36.76 -11.74 -37.43
CA PHE A 155 -38.16 -11.64 -37.85
C PHE A 155 -38.36 -10.73 -39.09
N GLY A 156 -37.30 -10.10 -39.61
CA GLY A 156 -37.39 -9.16 -40.73
C GLY A 156 -38.22 -7.89 -40.44
N ILE A 157 -38.35 -7.49 -39.17
CA ILE A 157 -39.17 -6.33 -38.77
C ILE A 157 -38.34 -5.23 -38.10
N SER A 158 -38.89 -4.01 -38.05
CA SER A 158 -38.27 -2.91 -37.32
C SER A 158 -38.34 -3.12 -35.79
N ARG A 159 -37.33 -2.63 -35.07
CA ARG A 159 -37.26 -2.67 -33.60
C ARG A 159 -38.55 -2.20 -32.92
N ARG A 160 -39.12 -1.09 -33.39
CA ARG A 160 -40.36 -0.50 -32.83
C ARG A 160 -41.56 -1.45 -32.94
N THR A 161 -41.63 -2.20 -34.04
CA THR A 161 -42.68 -3.19 -34.27
C THR A 161 -42.49 -4.40 -33.36
N TRP A 162 -41.25 -4.86 -33.20
CA TRP A 162 -40.90 -5.94 -32.28
C TRP A 162 -41.22 -5.61 -30.81
N GLU A 163 -40.88 -4.40 -30.34
CA GLU A 163 -41.22 -3.93 -28.99
C GLU A 163 -42.74 -3.88 -28.76
N ARG A 164 -43.53 -3.45 -29.76
CA ARG A 164 -45.00 -3.44 -29.69
C ARG A 164 -45.62 -4.84 -29.65
N ARG A 165 -44.95 -5.85 -30.22
CA ARG A 165 -45.41 -7.25 -30.25
C ARG A 165 -45.05 -8.04 -28.99
N GLY A 166 -44.53 -7.39 -27.95
CA GLY A 166 -44.24 -8.04 -26.67
C GLY A 166 -42.86 -8.70 -26.58
N LYS A 167 -41.93 -8.34 -27.47
CA LYS A 167 -40.52 -8.81 -27.46
C LYS A 167 -40.35 -10.33 -27.58
N PRO A 168 -40.95 -11.00 -28.58
CA PRO A 168 -40.74 -12.42 -28.81
C PRO A 168 -39.26 -12.71 -29.13
N MET A 169 -38.73 -13.82 -28.61
CA MET A 169 -37.39 -14.30 -28.95
C MET A 169 -37.46 -15.27 -30.13
N PRO A 170 -36.54 -15.18 -31.11
CA PRO A 170 -36.46 -16.16 -32.18
C PRO A 170 -36.04 -17.53 -31.61
N GLU A 171 -36.69 -18.59 -32.08
CA GLU A 171 -36.31 -19.97 -31.72
C GLU A 171 -34.93 -20.29 -32.32
N ALA A 172 -34.10 -21.02 -31.56
CA ALA A 172 -32.68 -21.24 -31.88
C ALA A 172 -32.44 -21.93 -33.25
N GLU A 173 -33.46 -22.58 -33.81
CA GLU A 173 -33.41 -23.29 -35.10
C GLU A 173 -33.55 -22.35 -36.33
N ALA A 174 -34.08 -21.13 -36.16
CA ALA A 174 -34.30 -20.20 -37.28
C ALA A 174 -33.07 -19.36 -37.66
N VAL A 175 -31.99 -19.39 -36.88
CA VAL A 175 -30.81 -18.52 -37.07
C VAL A 175 -29.90 -18.99 -38.23
N LEU A 176 -30.10 -20.21 -38.75
CA LEU A 176 -29.29 -20.77 -39.84
C LEU A 176 -29.73 -20.32 -41.25
N ASP A 177 -30.91 -19.74 -41.42
CA ASP A 177 -31.51 -19.57 -42.76
C ASP A 177 -31.34 -18.17 -43.38
N CYS A 178 -30.81 -17.18 -42.64
CA CYS A 178 -30.67 -15.80 -43.14
C CYS A 178 -29.30 -15.50 -43.80
N GLY A 179 -28.45 -16.51 -44.00
CA GLY A 179 -27.07 -16.36 -44.49
C GLY A 179 -26.87 -16.46 -46.00
N SER A 180 -27.92 -16.54 -46.82
CA SER A 180 -27.74 -16.83 -48.26
C SER A 180 -28.72 -16.07 -49.15
N ILE A 181 -28.53 -14.76 -49.29
CA ILE A 181 -28.88 -14.08 -50.54
C ILE A 181 -27.59 -13.48 -51.10
N SER A 182 -26.89 -14.31 -51.86
CA SER A 182 -25.81 -13.88 -52.73
C SER A 182 -26.42 -13.01 -53.84
N LEU A 183 -26.01 -11.75 -53.89
CA LEU A 183 -26.26 -10.83 -55.01
C LEU A 183 -25.65 -11.43 -56.29
N ALA A 184 -26.49 -11.76 -57.26
CA ALA A 184 -26.07 -12.10 -58.61
C ALA A 184 -26.44 -10.93 -59.55
N ALA A 185 -25.37 -10.36 -60.12
CA ALA A 185 -25.23 -9.55 -61.35
C ALA A 185 -26.29 -8.49 -61.68
#